data_AF-A0A7S4RAY0-F1
#
_entry.id   AF-A0A7S4RAY0-F1
#
_cell.length_a   1.000
_cell.length_b   1.000
_cell.length_c   1.000
_cell.angle_alpha   90.00
_cell.angle_beta   90.00
_cell.angle_gamma   90.00
#
_symmetry.space_group_name_H-M   'P 1'
#
loop_
_entity.id
_entity.type
_entity.pdbx_description
1 polymer ?
#
loop_
_entity_poly.entity_id
_entity_poly.type
_entity_poly.pdbx_seq_one_letter_code
_entity_poly.pdbx_strand_id
1 'polypeptide(L)'
;KKKNISQDDDDDDDAATKNEKEGKRAAFECAVCFEYMEDPVGCGHCHHRFCHACLQRVLSEEAGQRLFNNPNNPRPPLAPPPPPPPPYLWPPDLSAKCPCCRSNFTPQDVIRDVELQNRISASSDLVTCPFPGCSEQMTLNRVKEHEASCVYMRMRCKYASFGCDWVGPKKDLKKHEEEECVLCKMSGFVDMFRQTKMEHAHAIGHLQQQIANSNRLIHIQNNTIMMLQTRNPANLLDVIHLSFVATCHPVRFLLTKNIWRHMYQTPEARASVHNVLYIFPSFLLVTRIFFTGVRHLLVLEYNGLSRHGDYIDSLDTILLSFSLTIIGVLNLVCFRLDDASPLKWTDFQLRSGFSRPVVRDTTALAMAALHCACIEFDGERTGILVWFAVLIASSCMPRVVSSMLSQPTVRSNSSGDSNENETQHITETRARAVVLFGIRYGFITEVCGLVSTFDAILLLRLSKFFLKLEECTTAESTECFLSELNIRILGYLSVARFSTILATRSVLDSEELLYSTLFALGMLLAANRIVYGLGLAGEYLGKRVSNTAAVVATSSFRPGFESRDADKVNYGTATFCSWLVFLGCIILG
;
A
#
# COMPACT_ATOMS: atom_id res chain seq x y z
N LYS A 1 -84.50 51.56 10.04
CA LYS A 1 -84.99 51.55 11.45
C LYS A 1 -83.83 51.97 12.34
N LYS A 2 -83.83 53.23 12.79
CA LYS A 2 -82.89 53.76 13.79
C LYS A 2 -83.15 53.04 15.12
N LYS A 3 -82.10 52.56 15.79
CA LYS A 3 -82.18 52.12 17.19
C LYS A 3 -81.05 52.80 17.95
N ASN A 4 -81.46 53.59 18.93
CA ASN A 4 -80.63 54.36 19.84
C ASN A 4 -79.68 53.45 20.61
N ILE A 5 -78.42 53.85 20.69
CA ILE A 5 -77.46 53.39 21.68
C ILE A 5 -77.38 54.53 22.70
N SER A 6 -77.94 54.29 23.89
CA SER A 6 -77.67 55.07 25.08
C SER A 6 -76.34 54.60 25.66
N GLN A 7 -75.53 55.60 25.97
CA GLN A 7 -74.16 55.53 26.44
C GLN A 7 -74.23 55.65 27.97
N ASP A 8 -73.94 54.54 28.66
CA ASP A 8 -73.70 54.49 30.10
C ASP A 8 -72.18 54.34 30.26
N ASP A 9 -71.52 55.46 30.54
CA ASP A 9 -70.08 55.59 30.79
C ASP A 9 -69.87 55.47 32.32
N ASP A 10 -69.50 54.30 32.86
CA ASP A 10 -69.10 54.17 34.28
C ASP A 10 -68.28 52.88 34.66
N ASP A 11 -67.67 52.15 33.71
CA ASP A 11 -66.95 50.86 34.00
C ASP A 11 -65.48 50.79 33.46
N ASP A 12 -64.79 51.93 33.25
CA ASP A 12 -63.47 51.95 32.58
C ASP A 12 -62.25 51.60 33.47
N ASP A 13 -62.39 51.45 34.79
CA ASP A 13 -61.23 51.20 35.69
C ASP A 13 -60.87 49.70 35.84
N ASP A 14 -61.76 48.75 35.50
CA ASP A 14 -61.49 47.30 35.63
C ASP A 14 -60.77 46.69 34.41
N ALA A 15 -60.79 47.34 33.25
CA ALA A 15 -60.13 46.84 32.04
C ALA A 15 -58.60 46.99 32.08
N ALA A 16 -58.10 48.04 32.75
CA ALA A 16 -56.66 48.33 32.85
C ALA A 16 -55.91 47.30 33.71
N THR A 17 -56.49 46.88 34.83
CA THR A 17 -55.87 45.91 35.75
C THR A 17 -55.87 44.48 35.19
N LYS A 18 -56.82 44.15 34.31
CA LYS A 18 -56.88 42.85 33.62
C LYS A 18 -55.78 42.71 32.57
N ASN A 19 -55.53 43.74 31.76
CA ASN A 19 -54.47 43.74 30.73
C ASN A 19 -53.07 43.62 31.32
N GLU A 20 -52.81 44.22 32.50
CA GLU A 20 -51.50 44.11 33.14
C GLU A 20 -51.20 42.70 33.67
N LYS A 21 -52.22 41.98 34.15
CA LYS A 21 -52.09 40.59 34.61
C LYS A 21 -51.89 39.60 33.46
N GLU A 22 -52.55 39.82 32.32
CA GLU A 22 -52.38 38.99 31.12
C GLU A 22 -50.97 39.14 30.51
N GLY A 23 -50.44 40.37 30.45
CA GLY A 23 -49.08 40.62 29.95
C GLY A 23 -47.97 39.95 30.79
N LYS A 24 -48.17 39.85 32.12
CA LYS A 24 -47.22 39.16 33.01
C LYS A 24 -47.21 37.65 32.80
N ARG A 25 -48.33 37.04 32.40
CA ARG A 25 -48.44 35.60 32.13
C ARG A 25 -47.80 35.20 30.81
N ALA A 26 -48.02 36.00 29.76
CA ALA A 26 -47.42 35.77 28.44
C ALA A 26 -45.88 35.72 28.48
N ALA A 27 -45.25 36.39 29.44
CA ALA A 27 -43.79 36.36 29.62
C ALA A 27 -43.24 34.98 30.05
N PHE A 28 -44.10 34.08 30.55
CA PHE A 28 -43.73 32.72 30.96
C PHE A 28 -44.09 31.65 29.91
N GLU A 29 -44.71 32.05 28.79
CA GLU A 29 -45.14 31.13 27.74
C GLU A 29 -44.03 30.88 26.71
N CYS A 30 -43.92 29.63 26.29
CA CYS A 30 -42.99 29.21 25.24
C CYS A 30 -43.48 29.73 23.89
N ALA A 31 -42.60 30.39 23.13
CA ALA A 31 -42.97 30.92 21.81
C ALA A 31 -43.22 29.84 20.73
N VAL A 32 -43.06 28.55 21.06
CA VAL A 32 -43.32 27.42 20.15
C VAL A 32 -44.57 26.63 20.53
N CYS A 33 -44.72 26.23 21.80
CA CYS A 33 -45.88 25.45 22.24
C CYS A 33 -47.00 26.29 22.86
N PHE A 34 -46.75 27.58 23.15
CA PHE A 34 -47.69 28.49 23.84
C PHE A 34 -48.15 28.00 25.22
N GLU A 35 -47.41 27.06 25.81
CA GLU A 35 -47.59 26.58 27.19
C GLU A 35 -46.55 27.23 28.10
N TYR A 36 -46.74 27.15 29.41
CA TYR A 36 -45.73 27.58 30.37
C TYR A 36 -44.41 26.83 30.17
N MET A 37 -43.32 27.59 30.14
CA MET A 37 -42.00 27.04 29.83
C MET A 37 -41.51 26.05 30.87
N GLU A 38 -40.95 24.93 30.38
CA GLU A 38 -40.17 23.98 31.17
C GLU A 38 -38.75 23.98 30.65
N ASP A 39 -37.80 24.20 31.56
CA ASP A 39 -36.41 24.48 31.25
C ASP A 39 -36.27 25.56 30.16
N PRO A 40 -36.60 26.83 30.49
CA PRO A 40 -36.58 27.92 29.53
C PRO A 40 -35.18 28.11 28.97
N VAL A 41 -35.10 28.21 27.65
CA VAL A 41 -33.89 28.46 26.88
C VAL A 41 -34.09 29.61 25.89
N GLY A 42 -32.99 30.27 25.54
CA GLY A 42 -32.89 31.16 24.40
C GLY A 42 -32.09 30.52 23.27
N CYS A 43 -32.33 30.95 22.03
CA CYS A 43 -31.56 30.52 20.86
C CYS A 43 -30.18 31.21 20.71
N GLY A 44 -29.75 31.98 21.71
CA GLY A 44 -28.51 32.77 21.70
C GLY A 44 -28.57 34.09 20.90
N HIS A 45 -29.57 34.25 20.03
CA HIS A 45 -29.59 35.35 19.04
C HIS A 45 -30.75 36.34 19.20
N CYS A 46 -31.80 36.01 19.95
CA CYS A 46 -32.93 36.92 20.19
C CYS A 46 -33.47 36.81 21.62
N HIS A 47 -34.37 37.72 21.99
CA HIS A 47 -34.97 37.78 23.33
C HIS A 47 -36.14 36.82 23.56
N HIS A 48 -36.57 36.06 22.54
CA HIS A 48 -37.63 35.07 22.71
C HIS A 48 -37.14 33.88 23.55
N ARG A 49 -38.09 33.18 24.18
CA ARG A 49 -37.85 32.08 25.09
C ARG A 49 -38.67 30.87 24.69
N PHE A 50 -38.08 29.70 24.92
CA PHE A 50 -38.61 28.41 24.49
C PHE A 50 -38.42 27.38 25.60
N CYS A 51 -39.24 26.33 25.64
CA CYS A 51 -38.86 25.11 26.36
C CYS A 51 -37.64 24.49 25.68
N HIS A 52 -36.69 23.96 26.46
CA HIS A 52 -35.52 23.25 25.93
C HIS A 52 -35.92 22.17 24.91
N ALA A 53 -36.91 21.33 25.24
CA ALA A 53 -37.41 20.27 24.37
C ALA A 53 -38.02 20.79 23.05
N CYS A 54 -38.70 21.95 23.08
CA CYS A 54 -39.27 22.54 21.88
C CYS A 54 -38.19 23.00 20.91
N LEU A 55 -37.15 23.67 21.41
CA LEU A 55 -36.06 24.15 20.58
C LEU A 55 -35.18 22.98 20.07
N GLN A 56 -35.01 21.93 20.88
CA GLN A 56 -34.31 20.71 20.50
C GLN A 56 -35.04 19.92 19.39
N ARG A 57 -36.37 19.91 19.39
CA ARG A 57 -37.18 19.32 18.32
C ARG A 57 -36.98 20.04 16.99
N VAL A 58 -36.88 21.38 17.00
CA VAL A 58 -36.56 22.16 15.78
C VAL A 58 -35.21 21.76 15.20
N LEU A 59 -34.19 21.55 16.04
CA LEU A 59 -32.89 21.01 15.60
C LEU A 59 -33.00 19.61 15.00
N SER A 60 -33.81 18.74 15.62
CA SER A 60 -34.00 17.35 15.18
C SER A 60 -34.75 17.25 13.85
N GLU A 61 -35.76 18.10 13.63
CA GLU A 61 -36.52 18.17 12.39
C GLU A 61 -35.64 18.63 11.22
N GLU A 62 -34.79 19.64 11.43
CA GLU A 62 -33.84 20.12 10.42
C GLU A 62 -32.79 19.05 10.09
N ALA A 63 -32.29 18.33 11.10
CA ALA A 63 -31.37 17.19 10.89
C ALA A 63 -32.01 16.11 10.01
N GLY A 64 -33.28 15.78 10.28
CA GLY A 64 -34.06 14.86 9.47
C GLY A 64 -34.21 15.33 8.03
N GLN A 65 -34.60 16.60 7.81
CA GLN A 65 -34.77 17.16 6.47
C GLN A 65 -33.47 17.18 5.66
N ARG A 66 -32.32 17.49 6.28
CA ARG A 66 -31.02 17.44 5.60
C ARG A 66 -30.63 16.03 5.16
N LEU A 67 -30.97 15.01 5.95
CA LEU A 67 -30.75 13.60 5.57
C LEU A 67 -31.63 13.19 4.39
N PHE A 68 -32.87 13.69 4.30
CA PHE A 68 -33.78 13.44 3.18
C PHE A 68 -33.43 14.20 1.90
N ASN A 69 -32.86 15.41 2.01
CA ASN A 69 -32.57 16.28 0.87
C ASN A 69 -31.16 16.09 0.28
N ASN A 70 -30.33 15.21 0.83
CA ASN A 70 -28.99 14.96 0.29
C ASN A 70 -29.08 14.16 -1.04
N PRO A 71 -28.77 14.77 -2.21
CA PRO A 71 -28.91 14.11 -3.51
C PRO A 71 -27.95 12.93 -3.69
N ASN A 72 -26.91 12.82 -2.85
CA ASN A 72 -25.95 11.73 -2.88
C ASN A 72 -26.37 10.52 -2.04
N ASN A 73 -27.49 10.58 -1.32
CA ASN A 73 -27.97 9.47 -0.51
C ASN A 73 -29.17 8.79 -1.22
N PRO A 74 -29.02 7.54 -1.73
CA PRO A 74 -30.11 6.86 -2.42
C PRO A 74 -31.30 6.68 -1.46
N ARG A 75 -32.49 7.18 -1.84
CA ARG A 75 -33.72 7.12 -1.04
C ARG A 75 -33.95 5.69 -0.52
N PRO A 76 -33.91 5.45 0.80
CA PRO A 76 -34.36 4.19 1.36
C PRO A 76 -35.88 4.04 1.16
N PRO A 77 -36.41 2.81 1.02
CA PRO A 77 -37.85 2.60 0.94
C PRO A 77 -38.52 2.98 2.25
N LEU A 78 -39.51 3.88 2.18
CA LEU A 78 -40.66 4.17 3.09
C LEU A 78 -40.69 3.53 4.49
N ALA A 79 -39.58 3.54 5.24
CA ALA A 79 -39.56 3.18 6.65
C ALA A 79 -40.01 4.40 7.48
N PRO A 80 -40.71 4.19 8.61
CA PRO A 80 -41.01 5.27 9.53
C PRO A 80 -39.70 5.94 10.00
N PRO A 81 -39.70 7.27 10.20
CA PRO A 81 -38.49 7.99 10.60
C PRO A 81 -37.92 7.39 11.90
N PRO A 82 -36.61 7.09 11.96
CA PRO A 82 -35.99 6.61 13.18
C PRO A 82 -36.13 7.65 14.31
N PRO A 83 -36.13 7.23 15.58
CA PRO A 83 -36.06 8.17 16.70
C PRO A 83 -34.84 9.09 16.54
N PRO A 84 -34.95 10.38 16.90
CA PRO A 84 -33.83 11.31 16.76
C PRO A 84 -32.62 10.79 17.55
N PRO A 85 -31.40 10.81 16.96
CA PRO A 85 -30.21 10.37 17.65
C PRO A 85 -29.97 11.21 18.91
N PRO A 86 -29.36 10.65 19.96
CA PRO A 86 -29.08 11.40 21.17
C PRO A 86 -28.11 12.58 20.89
N PRO A 87 -28.19 13.69 21.64
CA PRO A 87 -27.53 14.96 21.32
C PRO A 87 -26.02 14.89 21.07
N TYR A 88 -25.33 13.92 21.67
CA TYR A 88 -23.88 13.73 21.51
C TYR A 88 -23.47 13.11 20.17
N LEU A 89 -24.42 12.58 19.38
CA LEU A 89 -24.18 12.04 18.04
C LEU A 89 -24.55 13.04 16.93
N TRP A 90 -24.95 14.27 17.28
CA TRP A 90 -25.28 15.27 16.28
C TRP A 90 -24.01 15.81 15.61
N PRO A 91 -24.01 16.00 14.28
CA PRO A 91 -22.88 16.63 13.59
C PRO A 91 -22.58 18.00 14.20
N PRO A 92 -21.30 18.39 14.38
CA PRO A 92 -20.95 19.70 14.91
C PRO A 92 -21.48 20.85 14.05
N ASP A 93 -21.81 20.58 12.79
CA ASP A 93 -22.27 21.57 11.81
C ASP A 93 -23.81 21.63 11.69
N LEU A 94 -24.53 20.92 12.57
CA LEU A 94 -25.99 20.90 12.56
C LEU A 94 -26.52 22.26 13.05
N SER A 95 -27.13 22.99 12.13
CA SER A 95 -27.74 24.30 12.39
C SER A 95 -29.20 24.30 11.96
N ALA A 96 -30.08 24.87 12.78
CA ALA A 96 -31.49 25.11 12.46
C ALA A 96 -31.84 26.59 12.59
N LYS A 97 -32.95 27.02 12.00
CA LYS A 97 -33.42 28.41 12.09
C LYS A 97 -34.33 28.58 13.30
N CYS A 98 -34.09 29.62 14.11
CA CYS A 98 -34.94 29.95 15.25
C CYS A 98 -36.38 30.28 14.76
N PRO A 99 -37.43 29.74 15.39
CA PRO A 99 -38.82 30.00 14.97
C PRO A 99 -39.22 31.48 15.00
N CYS A 100 -38.64 32.28 15.91
CA CYS A 100 -38.98 33.70 16.07
C CYS A 100 -38.11 34.62 15.21
N CYS A 101 -36.79 34.58 15.36
CA CYS A 101 -35.87 35.50 14.67
C CYS A 101 -35.29 34.96 13.36
N ARG A 102 -35.51 33.68 13.04
CA ARG A 102 -34.98 32.96 11.86
C ARG A 102 -33.44 32.91 11.75
N SER A 103 -32.71 33.38 12.77
CA SER A 103 -31.26 33.22 12.88
C SER A 103 -30.90 31.74 12.98
N ASN A 104 -29.78 31.34 12.36
CA ASN A 104 -29.25 30.00 12.52
C ASN A 104 -28.73 29.84 13.95
N PHE A 105 -29.03 28.71 14.58
CA PHE A 105 -28.48 28.33 15.87
C PHE A 105 -28.06 26.86 15.84
N THR A 106 -26.99 26.56 16.56
CA THR A 106 -26.44 25.22 16.80
C THR A 106 -26.87 24.74 18.20
N PRO A 107 -26.71 23.44 18.51
CA PRO A 107 -26.96 22.93 19.87
C PRO A 107 -26.18 23.66 20.95
N GLN A 108 -24.99 24.18 20.63
CA GLN A 108 -24.11 24.93 21.52
C GLN A 108 -24.61 26.38 21.75
N ASP A 109 -25.38 26.94 20.82
CA ASP A 109 -25.96 28.29 20.93
C ASP A 109 -27.22 28.33 21.81
N VAL A 110 -27.72 27.16 22.26
CA VAL A 110 -28.88 27.06 23.15
C VAL A 110 -28.46 27.42 24.58
N ILE A 111 -28.87 28.61 25.04
CA ILE A 111 -28.52 29.14 26.36
C ILE A 111 -29.68 28.89 27.33
N ARG A 112 -29.41 28.22 28.46
CA ARG A 112 -30.40 28.06 29.54
C ARG A 112 -30.65 29.39 30.24
N ASP A 113 -31.91 29.79 30.37
CA ASP A 113 -32.32 31.01 31.07
C ASP A 113 -32.62 30.68 32.54
N VAL A 114 -31.56 30.60 33.35
CA VAL A 114 -31.64 30.29 34.78
C VAL A 114 -32.43 31.36 35.54
N GLU A 115 -32.34 32.62 35.12
CA GLU A 115 -33.06 33.73 35.75
C GLU A 115 -34.57 33.58 35.57
N LEU A 116 -35.02 33.29 34.35
CA LEU A 116 -36.43 33.06 34.07
C LEU A 116 -36.94 31.80 34.78
N GLN A 117 -36.15 30.72 34.81
CA GLN A 117 -36.50 29.50 35.56
C GLN A 117 -36.69 29.78 37.06
N ASN A 118 -35.82 30.61 37.63
CA ASN A 118 -35.93 31.03 39.03
C ASN A 118 -37.16 31.91 39.25
N ARG A 119 -37.48 32.82 38.31
CA ARG A 119 -38.70 33.64 38.37
C ARG A 119 -39.98 32.81 38.29
N ILE A 120 -40.04 31.80 37.42
CA ILE A 120 -41.16 30.86 37.33
C ILE A 120 -41.33 30.12 38.67
N SER A 121 -40.21 29.66 39.24
CA SER A 121 -40.18 28.89 40.49
C SER A 121 -40.49 29.72 41.73
N ALA A 122 -40.11 31.01 41.75
CA ALA A 122 -40.35 31.95 42.85
C ALA A 122 -41.73 32.63 42.77
N SER A 123 -42.43 32.53 41.64
CA SER A 123 -43.75 33.12 41.50
C SER A 123 -44.77 32.44 42.41
N SER A 124 -45.39 33.22 43.29
CA SER A 124 -46.52 32.79 44.12
C SER A 124 -47.87 32.97 43.43
N ASP A 125 -47.87 33.41 42.16
CA ASP A 125 -49.08 33.66 41.39
C ASP A 125 -49.82 32.34 41.15
N LEU A 126 -51.08 32.31 41.58
CA LEU A 126 -51.97 31.19 41.34
C LEU A 126 -52.54 31.27 39.93
N VAL A 127 -52.38 30.18 39.19
CA VAL A 127 -52.97 29.98 37.87
C VAL A 127 -53.99 28.85 37.95
N THR A 128 -55.11 29.03 37.29
CA THR A 128 -56.15 28.00 37.11
C THR A 128 -55.71 27.03 36.02
N CYS A 129 -55.95 25.74 36.23
CA CYS A 129 -55.70 24.73 35.21
C CYS A 129 -56.38 25.10 33.87
N PRO A 130 -55.69 24.98 32.72
CA PRO A 130 -56.24 25.37 31.42
C PRO A 130 -57.28 24.39 30.87
N PHE A 131 -57.42 23.19 31.45
CA PHE A 131 -58.35 22.18 30.94
C PHE A 131 -59.80 22.43 31.38
N PRO A 132 -60.76 22.42 30.44
CA PRO A 132 -62.16 22.66 30.76
C PRO A 132 -62.70 21.57 31.70
N GLY A 133 -63.16 22.00 32.89
CA GLY A 133 -63.69 21.13 33.95
C GLY A 133 -62.77 20.99 35.16
N CYS A 134 -61.52 21.44 35.08
CA CYS A 134 -60.63 21.53 36.24
C CYS A 134 -60.63 22.96 36.81
N SER A 135 -61.03 23.13 38.07
CA SER A 135 -61.00 24.43 38.78
C SER A 135 -59.84 24.55 39.77
N GLU A 136 -58.88 23.62 39.71
CA GLU A 136 -57.73 23.62 40.61
C GLU A 136 -56.82 24.81 40.32
N GLN A 137 -56.39 25.50 41.38
CA GLN A 137 -55.44 26.60 41.34
C GLN A 137 -54.11 26.14 41.91
N MET A 138 -53.03 26.48 41.22
CA MET A 138 -51.67 26.07 41.60
C MET A 138 -50.68 27.15 41.20
N THR A 139 -49.48 27.08 41.78
CA THR A 139 -48.35 27.92 41.37
C THR A 139 -47.84 27.51 39.99
N LEU A 140 -47.28 28.45 39.23
CA LEU A 140 -46.77 28.24 37.87
C LEU A 140 -45.84 27.02 37.73
N ASN A 141 -44.95 26.81 38.70
CA ASN A 141 -44.03 25.67 38.71
C ASN A 141 -44.69 24.29 38.91
N ARG A 142 -45.94 24.25 39.43
CA ARG A 142 -46.70 23.02 39.66
C ARG A 142 -47.69 22.71 38.55
N VAL A 143 -47.86 23.61 37.56
CA VAL A 143 -48.81 23.42 36.47
C VAL A 143 -48.52 22.13 35.71
N LYS A 144 -47.27 21.85 35.36
CA LYS A 144 -46.92 20.61 34.64
C LYS A 144 -47.11 19.33 35.44
N GLU A 145 -46.79 19.36 36.73
CA GLU A 145 -47.03 18.22 37.64
C GLU A 145 -48.53 17.94 37.77
N HIS A 146 -49.33 19.00 37.88
CA HIS A 146 -50.78 18.88 37.83
C HIS A 146 -51.26 18.39 36.48
N GLU A 147 -50.82 18.95 35.36
CA GLU A 147 -51.20 18.53 34.01
C GLU A 147 -50.98 17.02 33.82
N ALA A 148 -49.84 16.48 34.26
CA ALA A 148 -49.54 15.05 34.21
C ALA A 148 -50.53 14.19 35.03
N SER A 149 -51.06 14.72 36.13
CA SER A 149 -52.03 14.06 37.03
C SER A 149 -53.49 14.45 36.77
N CYS A 150 -53.75 15.49 35.96
CA CYS A 150 -55.06 16.11 35.78
C CYS A 150 -56.03 15.16 35.10
N VAL A 151 -57.20 14.98 35.73
CA VAL A 151 -58.24 14.07 35.25
C VAL A 151 -58.95 14.60 33.99
N TYR A 152 -58.90 15.91 33.76
CA TYR A 152 -59.51 16.59 32.61
C TYR A 152 -58.56 16.78 31.43
N MET A 153 -57.27 16.43 31.58
CA MET A 153 -56.30 16.47 30.48
C MET A 153 -56.79 15.59 29.33
N ARG A 154 -56.75 16.13 28.11
CA ARG A 154 -57.11 15.37 26.91
C ARG A 154 -55.97 14.41 26.54
N MET A 155 -56.26 13.11 26.54
CA MET A 155 -55.32 12.06 26.16
C MET A 155 -55.78 11.41 24.86
N ARG A 156 -54.83 10.94 24.04
CA ARG A 156 -55.12 10.04 22.92
C ARG A 156 -55.09 8.61 23.41
N CYS A 157 -55.89 7.73 22.81
CA CYS A 157 -55.83 6.30 23.11
C CYS A 157 -54.41 5.74 22.87
N LYS A 158 -53.91 4.83 23.71
CA LYS A 158 -52.58 4.20 23.55
C LYS A 158 -52.42 3.41 22.25
N TYR A 159 -53.53 3.11 21.57
CA TYR A 159 -53.59 2.48 20.25
C TYR A 159 -53.78 3.48 19.09
N ALA A 160 -53.63 4.79 19.33
CA ALA A 160 -53.80 5.80 18.29
C ALA A 160 -52.84 5.61 17.10
N SER A 161 -51.61 5.13 17.33
CA SER A 161 -50.66 4.79 16.26
C SER A 161 -51.10 3.63 15.36
N PHE A 162 -52.15 2.91 15.76
CA PHE A 162 -52.75 1.79 15.03
C PHE A 162 -54.15 2.14 14.49
N GLY A 163 -54.54 3.43 14.55
CA GLY A 163 -55.77 3.93 13.95
C GLY A 163 -56.95 4.14 14.91
N CYS A 164 -56.73 4.17 16.23
CA CYS A 164 -57.77 4.63 17.15
C CYS A 164 -57.81 6.16 17.24
N ASP A 165 -58.88 6.77 16.76
CA ASP A 165 -59.00 8.25 16.69
C ASP A 165 -59.54 8.90 17.98
N TRP A 166 -59.70 8.13 19.06
CA TRP A 166 -60.25 8.66 20.31
C TRP A 166 -59.30 9.67 20.97
N VAL A 167 -59.84 10.85 21.30
CA VAL A 167 -59.17 11.93 22.04
C VAL A 167 -60.14 12.55 23.05
N GLY A 168 -60.11 12.08 24.30
CA GLY A 168 -61.01 12.52 25.38
C GLY A 168 -60.26 12.84 26.67
N PRO A 169 -60.96 13.31 27.72
CA PRO A 169 -60.35 13.59 29.02
C PRO A 169 -59.86 12.29 29.70
N LYS A 170 -58.81 12.40 30.52
CA LYS A 170 -58.15 11.26 31.19
C LYS A 170 -59.10 10.39 32.03
N LYS A 171 -60.12 10.97 32.68
CA LYS A 171 -61.18 10.19 33.37
C LYS A 171 -61.88 9.18 32.46
N ASP A 172 -62.13 9.56 31.21
CA ASP A 172 -62.92 8.77 30.29
C ASP A 172 -62.05 7.75 29.53
N LEU A 173 -60.72 7.86 29.63
CA LEU A 173 -59.78 6.96 28.97
C LEU A 173 -59.96 5.52 29.43
N LYS A 174 -60.14 5.27 30.73
CA LYS A 174 -60.31 3.90 31.24
C LYS A 174 -61.59 3.25 30.70
N LYS A 175 -62.69 4.00 30.69
CA LYS A 175 -63.96 3.56 30.11
C LYS A 175 -63.82 3.28 28.60
N HIS A 176 -63.14 4.18 27.88
CA HIS A 176 -62.84 3.96 26.47
C HIS A 176 -62.03 2.67 26.24
N GLU A 177 -60.97 2.45 27.02
CA GLU A 177 -60.12 1.25 26.89
C GLU A 177 -60.87 -0.06 27.21
N GLU A 178 -61.76 -0.06 28.21
CA GLU A 178 -62.49 -1.26 28.64
C GLU A 178 -63.70 -1.58 27.75
N GLU A 179 -64.46 -0.57 27.34
CA GLU A 179 -65.78 -0.78 26.70
C GLU A 179 -65.79 -0.47 25.19
N GLU A 180 -65.18 0.65 24.78
CA GLU A 180 -65.37 1.26 23.47
C GLU A 180 -64.23 0.98 22.46
N CYS A 181 -63.00 0.78 22.94
CA CYS A 181 -61.82 0.66 22.09
C CYS A 181 -61.73 -0.72 21.43
N VAL A 182 -62.01 -0.79 20.13
CA VAL A 182 -61.90 -2.03 19.32
C VAL A 182 -60.48 -2.60 19.36
N LEU A 183 -59.46 -1.75 19.29
CA LEU A 183 -58.05 -2.18 19.29
C LEU A 183 -57.59 -2.68 20.67
N CYS A 184 -58.19 -2.21 21.76
CA CYS A 184 -57.86 -2.70 23.11
C CYS A 184 -58.26 -4.16 23.30
N LYS A 185 -59.39 -4.57 22.71
CA LYS A 185 -59.82 -5.98 22.66
C LYS A 185 -58.86 -6.88 21.87
N MET A 186 -58.00 -6.28 21.04
CA MET A 186 -56.94 -6.95 20.27
C MET A 186 -55.52 -6.70 20.81
N SER A 187 -55.40 -6.26 22.07
CA SER A 187 -54.11 -5.87 22.68
C SER A 187 -52.99 -6.90 22.49
N GLY A 188 -53.27 -8.19 22.66
CA GLY A 188 -52.30 -9.26 22.46
C GLY A 188 -51.72 -9.34 21.04
N PHE A 189 -52.53 -9.04 20.01
CA PHE A 189 -52.04 -9.00 18.62
C PHE A 189 -51.18 -7.76 18.36
N VAL A 190 -51.57 -6.61 18.93
CA VAL A 190 -50.79 -5.37 18.82
C VAL A 190 -49.42 -5.52 19.49
N ASP A 191 -49.36 -6.17 20.65
CA ASP A 191 -48.11 -6.39 21.37
C ASP A 191 -47.21 -7.41 20.65
N MET A 192 -47.78 -8.49 20.11
CA MET A 192 -47.06 -9.41 19.23
C MET A 192 -46.49 -8.68 18.00
N PHE A 193 -47.28 -7.84 17.33
CA PHE A 193 -46.80 -7.05 16.19
C PHE A 193 -45.68 -6.07 16.58
N ARG A 194 -45.77 -5.42 17.74
CA ARG A 194 -44.70 -4.56 18.28
C ARG A 194 -43.42 -5.35 18.53
N GLN A 195 -43.53 -6.54 19.12
CA GLN A 195 -42.41 -7.41 19.37
C GLN A 195 -41.76 -7.87 18.07
N THR A 196 -42.53 -8.39 17.11
CA THR A 196 -42.02 -8.80 15.80
C THR A 196 -41.37 -7.63 15.04
N LYS A 197 -41.96 -6.43 15.12
CA LYS A 197 -41.37 -5.22 14.53
C LYS A 197 -40.03 -4.87 15.19
N MET A 198 -39.92 -5.00 16.51
CA MET A 198 -38.67 -4.75 17.25
C MET A 198 -37.60 -5.79 16.91
N GLU A 199 -37.98 -7.07 16.82
CA GLU A 199 -37.11 -8.17 16.41
C GLU A 199 -36.59 -7.96 14.98
N HIS A 200 -37.46 -7.58 14.04
CA HIS A 200 -37.04 -7.22 12.68
C HIS A 200 -36.12 -6.00 12.64
N ALA A 201 -36.42 -4.96 13.41
CA ALA A 201 -35.54 -3.79 13.49
C ALA A 201 -34.15 -4.15 14.03
N HIS A 202 -34.09 -5.02 15.04
CA HIS A 202 -32.82 -5.53 15.58
C HIS A 202 -32.06 -6.38 14.56
N ALA A 203 -32.76 -7.29 13.85
CA ALA A 203 -32.16 -8.12 12.81
C ALA A 203 -31.61 -7.26 11.65
N ILE A 204 -32.34 -6.24 11.21
CA ILE A 204 -31.88 -5.28 10.18
C ILE A 204 -30.64 -4.53 10.68
N GLY A 205 -30.65 -4.04 11.93
CA GLY A 205 -29.50 -3.36 12.51
C GLY A 205 -28.25 -4.25 12.54
N HIS A 206 -28.41 -5.51 12.93
CA HIS A 206 -27.32 -6.49 12.93
C HIS A 206 -26.77 -6.76 11.51
N LEU A 207 -27.64 -6.95 10.51
CA LEU A 207 -27.22 -7.14 9.12
C LEU A 207 -26.49 -5.90 8.56
N GLN A 208 -26.98 -4.70 8.88
CA GLN A 208 -26.31 -3.45 8.50
C GLN A 208 -24.92 -3.34 9.12
N GLN A 209 -24.76 -3.74 10.39
CA GLN A 209 -23.45 -3.78 11.04
C GLN A 209 -22.51 -4.80 10.39
N GLN A 210 -23.02 -5.99 10.01
CA GLN A 210 -22.23 -6.99 9.28
C GLN A 210 -21.77 -6.47 7.91
N ILE A 211 -22.64 -5.78 7.16
CA ILE A 211 -22.29 -5.15 5.88
C ILE A 211 -21.22 -4.07 6.09
N ALA A 212 -21.37 -3.21 7.10
CA ALA A 212 -20.40 -2.17 7.41
C ALA A 212 -19.01 -2.76 7.77
N ASN A 213 -18.98 -3.84 8.55
CA ASN A 213 -17.75 -4.55 8.89
C ASN A 213 -17.09 -5.18 7.65
N SER A 214 -17.88 -5.82 6.78
CA SER A 214 -17.39 -6.39 5.51
C SER A 214 -16.80 -5.31 4.60
N ASN A 215 -17.49 -4.18 4.44
CA ASN A 215 -17.00 -3.05 3.66
C ASN A 215 -15.69 -2.48 4.20
N ARG A 216 -15.53 -2.41 5.53
CA ARG A 216 -14.28 -1.98 6.17
C ARG A 216 -13.14 -2.95 5.86
N LEU A 217 -13.39 -4.25 5.89
CA LEU A 217 -12.39 -5.26 5.54
C LEU A 217 -11.98 -5.19 4.07
N ILE A 218 -12.95 -5.01 3.16
CA ILE A 218 -12.68 -4.81 1.72
C ILE A 218 -11.82 -3.56 1.51
N HIS A 219 -12.12 -2.46 2.21
CA HIS A 219 -11.32 -1.24 2.11
C HIS A 219 -9.88 -1.45 2.60
N ILE A 220 -9.67 -2.14 3.72
CA ILE A 220 -8.33 -2.46 4.23
C ILE A 220 -7.57 -3.34 3.24
N GLN A 221 -8.25 -4.32 2.65
CA GLN A 221 -7.67 -5.18 1.61
C GLN A 221 -7.28 -4.38 0.37
N ASN A 222 -8.15 -3.49 -0.11
CA ASN A 222 -7.86 -2.63 -1.27
C ASN A 222 -6.69 -1.68 -1.01
N ASN A 223 -6.60 -1.07 0.17
CA ASN A 223 -5.45 -0.24 0.54
C ASN A 223 -4.15 -1.05 0.55
N THR A 224 -4.20 -2.28 1.07
CA THR A 224 -3.03 -3.18 1.08
C THR A 224 -2.63 -3.54 -0.35
N ILE A 225 -3.60 -3.82 -1.23
CA ILE A 225 -3.34 -4.08 -2.65
C ILE A 225 -2.71 -2.85 -3.32
N MET A 226 -3.21 -1.64 -3.06
CA MET A 226 -2.64 -0.41 -3.61
C MET A 226 -1.20 -0.18 -3.13
N MET A 227 -0.90 -0.38 -1.83
CA MET A 227 0.48 -0.28 -1.33
C MET A 227 1.40 -1.34 -1.96
N LEU A 228 0.88 -2.51 -2.30
CA LEU A 228 1.65 -3.53 -3.02
C LEU A 228 1.81 -3.20 -4.52
N GLN A 229 0.91 -2.40 -5.10
CA GLN A 229 0.99 -1.92 -6.48
C GLN A 229 1.94 -0.73 -6.66
N THR A 230 2.21 0.06 -5.60
CA THR A 230 3.18 1.18 -5.64
C THR A 230 4.64 0.73 -5.65
N ARG A 231 4.92 -0.56 -5.88
CA ARG A 231 6.27 -1.09 -5.94
C ARG A 231 7.01 -0.59 -7.16
N ASN A 232 8.27 -0.23 -6.96
CA ASN A 232 9.10 0.33 -8.01
C ASN A 232 10.08 -0.73 -8.52
N PRO A 233 10.11 -1.05 -9.83
CA PRO A 233 11.06 -2.02 -10.39
C PRO A 233 12.54 -1.58 -10.27
N ALA A 234 12.80 -0.30 -9.99
CA ALA A 234 14.13 0.23 -9.70
C ALA A 234 14.51 0.18 -8.21
N ASN A 235 13.58 -0.15 -7.30
CA ASN A 235 13.86 -0.28 -5.88
C ASN A 235 14.43 -1.68 -5.58
N LEU A 236 15.67 -1.71 -5.08
CA LEU A 236 16.39 -2.93 -4.75
C LEU A 236 15.59 -3.85 -3.81
N LEU A 237 14.97 -3.29 -2.77
CA LEU A 237 14.21 -4.07 -1.79
C LEU A 237 12.97 -4.71 -2.40
N ASP A 238 12.28 -4.01 -3.30
CA ASP A 238 11.10 -4.54 -3.99
C ASP A 238 11.48 -5.69 -4.94
N VAL A 239 12.63 -5.58 -5.61
CA VAL A 239 13.15 -6.65 -6.49
C VAL A 239 13.60 -7.87 -5.69
N ILE A 240 14.29 -7.68 -4.56
CA ILE A 240 14.68 -8.77 -3.66
C ILE A 240 13.43 -9.45 -3.10
N HIS A 241 12.44 -8.67 -2.66
CA HIS A 241 11.19 -9.21 -2.13
C HIS A 241 10.38 -9.94 -3.22
N LEU A 242 10.34 -9.42 -4.45
CA LEU A 242 9.76 -10.12 -5.60
C LEU A 242 10.46 -11.46 -5.83
N SER A 243 11.79 -11.46 -5.80
CA SER A 243 12.59 -12.66 -6.03
C SER A 243 12.37 -13.69 -4.95
N PHE A 244 12.40 -13.27 -3.68
CA PHE A 244 12.04 -14.09 -2.51
C PHE A 244 10.65 -14.70 -2.67
N VAL A 245 9.62 -13.89 -2.95
CA VAL A 245 8.25 -14.39 -3.07
C VAL A 245 8.12 -15.34 -4.27
N ALA A 246 8.74 -15.02 -5.40
CA ALA A 246 8.73 -15.87 -6.59
C ALA A 246 9.36 -17.24 -6.30
N THR A 247 10.55 -17.30 -5.70
CA THR A 247 11.26 -18.57 -5.52
C THR A 247 10.85 -19.34 -4.26
N CYS A 248 10.67 -18.67 -3.10
CA CYS A 248 10.30 -19.34 -1.84
C CYS A 248 8.82 -19.68 -1.74
N HIS A 249 7.98 -18.81 -2.28
CA HIS A 249 6.53 -18.93 -2.14
C HIS A 249 5.86 -18.94 -3.53
N PRO A 250 6.27 -19.86 -4.42
CA PRO A 250 5.90 -19.81 -5.84
C PRO A 250 4.39 -19.93 -6.04
N VAL A 251 3.68 -20.67 -5.17
CA VAL A 251 2.21 -20.76 -5.18
C VAL A 251 1.57 -19.40 -4.83
N ARG A 252 2.04 -18.76 -3.75
CA ARG A 252 1.56 -17.43 -3.34
C ARG A 252 1.88 -16.39 -4.40
N PHE A 253 3.06 -16.46 -5.00
CA PHE A 253 3.45 -15.60 -6.11
C PHE A 253 2.47 -15.73 -7.28
N LEU A 254 2.16 -16.95 -7.73
CA LEU A 254 1.21 -17.17 -8.82
C LEU A 254 -0.21 -16.67 -8.49
N LEU A 255 -0.69 -16.89 -7.26
CA LEU A 255 -1.99 -16.39 -6.80
C LEU A 255 -2.03 -14.86 -6.72
N THR A 256 -0.90 -14.23 -6.41
CA THR A 256 -0.76 -12.76 -6.30
C THR A 256 -0.08 -12.15 -7.53
N LYS A 257 0.07 -12.89 -8.63
CA LYS A 257 0.85 -12.48 -9.81
C LYS A 257 0.38 -11.12 -10.35
N ASN A 258 -0.94 -10.89 -10.34
CA ASN A 258 -1.55 -9.62 -10.75
C ASN A 258 -1.09 -8.40 -9.92
N ILE A 259 -0.75 -8.59 -8.64
CA ILE A 259 -0.25 -7.52 -7.77
C ILE A 259 1.16 -7.09 -8.20
N TRP A 260 1.95 -8.06 -8.66
CA TRP A 260 3.33 -7.85 -9.13
C TRP A 260 3.41 -7.36 -10.57
N ARG A 261 2.27 -7.24 -11.26
CA ARG A 261 2.20 -6.97 -12.70
C ARG A 261 3.04 -5.76 -13.11
N HIS A 262 3.04 -4.67 -12.35
CA HIS A 262 3.83 -3.48 -12.65
C HIS A 262 5.36 -3.72 -12.70
N MET A 263 5.85 -4.76 -12.02
CA MET A 263 7.28 -5.11 -11.99
C MET A 263 7.73 -5.89 -13.23
N TYR A 264 6.82 -6.50 -14.00
CA TYR A 264 7.19 -7.38 -15.12
C TYR A 264 6.32 -7.26 -16.37
N GLN A 265 5.27 -6.44 -16.36
CA GLN A 265 4.36 -6.28 -17.50
C GLN A 265 5.06 -5.56 -18.66
N THR A 266 5.84 -4.53 -18.37
CA THR A 266 6.59 -3.80 -19.40
C THR A 266 7.98 -4.43 -19.56
N PRO A 267 8.54 -4.43 -20.79
CA PRO A 267 9.90 -4.90 -21.02
C PRO A 267 10.93 -4.11 -20.19
N GLU A 268 10.69 -2.82 -19.94
CA GLU A 268 11.54 -1.96 -19.11
C GLU A 268 11.53 -2.35 -17.63
N ALA A 269 10.36 -2.68 -17.08
CA ALA A 269 10.26 -3.14 -15.70
C ALA A 269 10.95 -4.49 -15.52
N ARG A 270 10.75 -5.43 -16.45
CA ARG A 270 11.49 -6.71 -16.49
C ARG A 270 13.00 -6.47 -16.54
N ALA A 271 13.43 -5.58 -17.43
CA ALA A 271 14.85 -5.27 -17.58
C ALA A 271 15.43 -4.67 -16.29
N SER A 272 14.69 -3.80 -15.61
CA SER A 272 15.10 -3.21 -14.32
C SER A 272 15.24 -4.27 -13.21
N VAL A 273 14.26 -5.16 -13.08
CA VAL A 273 14.31 -6.31 -12.15
C VAL A 273 15.55 -7.17 -12.42
N HIS A 274 15.81 -7.51 -13.69
CA HIS A 274 16.97 -8.29 -14.07
C HIS A 274 18.29 -7.56 -13.83
N ASN A 275 18.37 -6.26 -14.15
CA ASN A 275 19.57 -5.47 -13.89
C ASN A 275 19.95 -5.51 -12.41
N VAL A 276 18.98 -5.34 -11.53
CA VAL A 276 19.18 -5.46 -10.09
C VAL A 276 19.67 -6.86 -9.70
N LEU A 277 19.06 -7.93 -10.24
CA LEU A 277 19.47 -9.30 -9.94
C LEU A 277 20.88 -9.66 -10.43
N TYR A 278 21.32 -9.08 -11.55
CA TYR A 278 22.70 -9.23 -12.03
C TYR A 278 23.70 -8.47 -11.16
N ILE A 279 23.39 -7.23 -10.75
CA ILE A 279 24.32 -6.38 -9.99
C ILE A 279 24.44 -6.82 -8.53
N PHE A 280 23.35 -7.32 -7.94
CA PHE A 280 23.24 -7.53 -6.50
C PHE A 280 24.33 -8.45 -5.90
N PRO A 281 24.70 -9.60 -6.50
CA PRO A 281 25.78 -10.43 -5.95
C PRO A 281 27.14 -9.72 -5.91
N SER A 282 27.48 -8.95 -6.94
CA SER A 282 28.72 -8.16 -6.97
C SER A 282 28.68 -7.01 -5.96
N PHE A 283 27.50 -6.40 -5.74
CA PHE A 283 27.30 -5.39 -4.71
C PHE A 283 27.49 -5.93 -3.29
N LEU A 284 26.99 -7.14 -3.01
CA LEU A 284 27.20 -7.80 -1.71
C LEU A 284 28.68 -8.09 -1.47
N LEU A 285 29.42 -8.50 -2.50
CA LEU A 285 30.87 -8.68 -2.42
C LEU A 285 31.60 -7.38 -2.05
N VAL A 286 31.28 -6.27 -2.72
CA VAL A 286 31.83 -4.93 -2.39
C VAL A 286 31.50 -4.55 -0.95
N THR A 287 30.26 -4.76 -0.52
CA THR A 287 29.80 -4.42 0.83
C THR A 287 30.57 -5.21 1.88
N ARG A 288 30.83 -6.50 1.64
CA ARG A 288 31.66 -7.32 2.52
C ARG A 288 33.08 -6.80 2.60
N ILE A 289 33.72 -6.57 1.46
CA ILE A 289 35.11 -6.07 1.40
C ILE A 289 35.24 -4.76 2.18
N PHE A 290 34.27 -3.86 2.04
CA PHE A 290 34.19 -2.63 2.83
C PHE A 290 34.15 -2.90 4.34
N PHE A 291 33.24 -3.76 4.81
CA PHE A 291 33.15 -4.09 6.24
C PHE A 291 34.40 -4.80 6.77
N THR A 292 35.04 -5.65 5.96
CA THR A 292 36.32 -6.27 6.29
C THR A 292 37.40 -5.20 6.47
N GLY A 293 37.51 -4.24 5.54
CA GLY A 293 38.43 -3.10 5.66
C GLY A 293 38.19 -2.26 6.92
N VAL A 294 36.93 -1.93 7.21
CA VAL A 294 36.55 -1.21 8.45
C VAL A 294 36.94 -2.01 9.69
N ARG A 295 36.76 -3.33 9.69
CA ARG A 295 37.18 -4.19 10.80
C ARG A 295 38.70 -4.14 11.01
N HIS A 296 39.49 -4.23 9.94
CA HIS A 296 40.96 -4.13 10.03
C HIS A 296 41.40 -2.76 10.55
N LEU A 297 40.74 -1.68 10.12
CA LEU A 297 41.00 -0.32 10.62
C LEU A 297 40.76 -0.21 12.13
N LEU A 298 39.63 -0.74 12.63
CA LEU A 298 39.32 -0.74 14.06
C LEU A 298 40.30 -1.60 14.88
N VAL A 299 40.77 -2.73 14.33
CA VAL A 299 41.78 -3.58 14.98
C VAL A 299 43.13 -2.88 15.07
N LEU A 300 43.53 -2.13 14.04
CA LEU A 300 44.75 -1.32 14.07
C LEU A 300 44.70 -0.22 15.12
N GLU A 301 43.54 0.44 15.27
CA GLU A 301 43.33 1.46 16.29
C GLU A 301 43.41 0.87 17.71
N TYR A 302 42.81 -0.31 17.93
CA TYR A 302 42.75 -0.94 19.25
C TYR A 302 44.08 -1.52 19.74
N ASN A 303 44.86 -2.18 18.87
CA ASN A 303 46.06 -2.92 19.30
C ASN A 303 47.30 -2.04 19.55
N GLY A 304 47.26 -0.76 19.15
CA GLY A 304 48.43 0.13 19.15
C GLY A 304 49.54 -0.36 18.22
N LEU A 305 50.44 0.54 17.80
CA LEU A 305 51.51 0.31 16.81
C LEU A 305 52.64 -0.66 17.26
N SER A 306 52.38 -1.63 18.14
CA SER A 306 53.40 -2.38 18.86
C SER A 306 54.16 -3.44 18.03
N ARG A 307 53.73 -3.77 16.80
CA ARG A 307 54.49 -4.61 15.85
C ARG A 307 54.56 -3.97 14.46
N HIS A 308 55.77 -3.63 14.02
CA HIS A 308 56.02 -2.91 12.76
C HIS A 308 55.72 -3.72 11.49
N GLY A 309 55.83 -5.06 11.53
CA GLY A 309 55.57 -5.93 10.37
C GLY A 309 54.08 -6.05 10.02
N ASP A 310 53.26 -6.43 11.00
CA ASP A 310 51.80 -6.62 10.82
C ASP A 310 51.07 -5.33 10.41
N TYR A 311 51.71 -4.16 10.59
CA TYR A 311 51.17 -2.85 10.23
C TYR A 311 51.10 -2.63 8.73
N ILE A 312 52.13 -3.01 7.97
CA ILE A 312 52.18 -2.77 6.52
C ILE A 312 51.13 -3.62 5.81
N ASP A 313 51.06 -4.91 6.11
CA ASP A 313 50.08 -5.83 5.53
C ASP A 313 48.63 -5.40 5.84
N SER A 314 48.39 -4.91 7.06
CA SER A 314 47.07 -4.39 7.45
C SER A 314 46.72 -3.11 6.69
N LEU A 315 47.70 -2.22 6.48
CA LEU A 315 47.52 -0.98 5.74
C LEU A 315 47.24 -1.25 4.26
N ASP A 316 47.96 -2.19 3.65
CA ASP A 316 47.73 -2.63 2.26
C ASP A 316 46.33 -3.22 2.10
N THR A 317 45.89 -4.06 3.05
CA THR A 317 44.53 -4.62 3.07
C THR A 317 43.46 -3.52 3.17
N ILE A 318 43.67 -2.51 4.01
CA ILE A 318 42.74 -1.38 4.16
C ILE A 318 42.69 -0.53 2.89
N LEU A 319 43.85 -0.22 2.29
CA LEU A 319 43.93 0.54 1.05
C LEU A 319 43.28 -0.20 -0.11
N LEU A 320 43.50 -1.52 -0.22
CA LEU A 320 42.87 -2.37 -1.22
C LEU A 320 41.36 -2.40 -1.03
N SER A 321 40.88 -2.62 0.20
CA SER A 321 39.44 -2.59 0.53
C SER A 321 38.78 -1.25 0.17
N PHE A 322 39.43 -0.12 0.49
CA PHE A 322 38.91 1.20 0.17
C PHE A 322 38.88 1.45 -1.34
N SER A 323 39.93 1.04 -2.06
CA SER A 323 40.01 1.14 -3.51
C SER A 323 38.92 0.31 -4.19
N LEU A 324 38.69 -0.93 -3.72
CA LEU A 324 37.62 -1.80 -4.21
C LEU A 324 36.24 -1.24 -3.90
N THR A 325 36.07 -0.63 -2.73
CA THR A 325 34.83 0.07 -2.37
C THR A 325 34.55 1.23 -3.32
N ILE A 326 35.56 2.04 -3.64
CA ILE A 326 35.44 3.14 -4.61
C ILE A 326 35.05 2.60 -6.00
N ILE A 327 35.72 1.55 -6.47
CA ILE A 327 35.40 0.92 -7.77
C ILE A 327 33.96 0.37 -7.75
N GLY A 328 33.53 -0.25 -6.65
CA GLY A 328 32.16 -0.74 -6.46
C GLY A 328 31.12 0.39 -6.50
N VAL A 329 31.38 1.50 -5.79
CA VAL A 329 30.52 2.69 -5.81
C VAL A 329 30.49 3.31 -7.20
N LEU A 330 31.63 3.39 -7.89
CA LEU A 330 31.71 3.88 -9.27
C LEU A 330 30.84 3.05 -10.21
N ASN A 331 30.84 1.72 -10.09
CA ASN A 331 29.95 0.85 -10.86
C ASN A 331 28.47 1.19 -10.60
N LEU A 332 28.05 1.36 -9.34
CA LEU A 332 26.68 1.74 -9.00
C LEU A 332 26.31 3.11 -9.58
N VAL A 333 27.24 4.07 -9.50
CA VAL A 333 27.06 5.41 -10.05
C VAL A 333 26.92 5.33 -11.57
N CYS A 334 27.74 4.57 -12.28
CA CYS A 334 27.60 4.38 -13.74
C CYS A 334 26.25 3.78 -14.13
N PHE A 335 25.72 2.81 -13.37
CA PHE A 335 24.36 2.28 -13.59
C PHE A 335 23.26 3.29 -13.31
N ARG A 336 23.52 4.32 -12.49
CA ARG A 336 22.55 5.39 -12.16
C ARG A 336 22.67 6.61 -13.07
N LEU A 337 23.88 6.96 -13.50
CA LEU A 337 24.16 8.09 -14.38
C LEU A 337 23.60 7.89 -15.78
N ASP A 338 23.50 6.63 -16.23
CA ASP A 338 22.86 6.34 -17.50
C ASP A 338 21.33 6.35 -17.34
N ASP A 339 20.75 7.54 -17.49
CA ASP A 339 19.30 7.82 -17.48
C ASP A 339 18.56 7.18 -18.68
N ALA A 340 19.27 6.51 -19.61
CA ALA A 340 18.63 5.76 -20.67
C ALA A 340 17.77 4.60 -20.14
N SER A 341 16.95 4.07 -21.06
CA SER A 341 16.12 2.89 -20.83
C SER A 341 16.94 1.74 -20.19
N PRO A 342 16.37 0.98 -19.24
CA PRO A 342 17.06 -0.16 -18.61
C PRO A 342 17.52 -1.26 -19.59
N LEU A 343 17.08 -1.18 -20.85
CA LEU A 343 17.43 -2.09 -21.95
C LEU A 343 18.73 -1.71 -22.67
N LYS A 344 19.09 -0.42 -22.75
CA LYS A 344 20.19 0.05 -23.60
C LYS A 344 21.06 1.06 -22.89
N TRP A 345 22.34 1.04 -23.19
CA TRP A 345 23.26 2.07 -22.72
C TRP A 345 23.18 3.30 -23.62
N THR A 346 23.36 4.49 -23.07
CA THR A 346 23.44 5.72 -23.88
C THR A 346 24.71 5.71 -24.73
N ASP A 347 24.53 5.90 -26.03
CA ASP A 347 25.64 6.06 -26.96
C ASP A 347 26.17 7.50 -26.94
N PHE A 348 27.47 7.65 -26.71
CA PHE A 348 28.16 8.93 -26.80
C PHE A 348 28.77 9.10 -28.19
N GLN A 349 28.36 10.15 -28.89
CA GLN A 349 28.95 10.51 -30.18
C GLN A 349 30.25 11.30 -29.99
N LEU A 350 31.37 10.69 -30.36
CA LEU A 350 32.65 11.38 -30.46
C LEU A 350 32.70 12.18 -31.77
N ARG A 351 33.43 13.31 -31.79
CA ARG A 351 33.57 14.21 -32.96
C ARG A 351 34.05 13.51 -34.24
N SER A 352 34.64 12.32 -34.13
CA SER A 352 35.12 11.50 -35.24
C SER A 352 34.03 10.66 -35.92
N GLY A 353 32.76 10.80 -35.54
CA GLY A 353 31.64 10.00 -36.06
C GLY A 353 31.52 8.61 -35.43
N PHE A 354 32.34 8.30 -34.42
CA PHE A 354 32.25 7.06 -33.65
C PHE A 354 31.24 7.24 -32.50
N SER A 355 30.18 6.44 -32.54
CA SER A 355 29.17 6.35 -31.48
C SER A 355 29.51 5.15 -30.60
N ARG A 356 29.72 5.36 -29.29
CA ARG A 356 30.06 4.27 -28.37
C ARG A 356 29.44 4.48 -26.99
N PRO A 357 28.94 3.43 -26.33
CA PRO A 357 28.43 3.55 -24.96
C PRO A 357 29.59 3.55 -23.96
N VAL A 358 30.28 4.70 -23.83
CA VAL A 358 31.47 4.85 -22.97
C VAL A 358 31.20 4.40 -21.54
N VAL A 359 30.02 4.74 -20.98
CA VAL A 359 29.65 4.35 -19.61
C VAL A 359 29.57 2.82 -19.46
N ARG A 360 29.04 2.10 -20.44
CA ARG A 360 29.02 0.63 -20.46
C ARG A 360 30.43 0.07 -20.34
N ASP A 361 31.34 0.60 -21.15
CA ASP A 361 32.71 0.09 -21.29
C ASP A 361 33.53 0.36 -20.03
N THR A 362 33.41 1.58 -19.47
CA THR A 362 34.01 1.93 -18.18
C THR A 362 33.48 1.03 -17.07
N THR A 363 32.16 0.79 -17.02
CA THR A 363 31.56 -0.10 -16.01
C THR A 363 32.03 -1.55 -16.20
N ALA A 364 32.18 -2.02 -17.44
CA ALA A 364 32.63 -3.38 -17.72
C ALA A 364 34.08 -3.61 -17.26
N LEU A 365 34.96 -2.63 -17.52
CA LEU A 365 36.35 -2.65 -17.05
C LEU A 365 36.43 -2.53 -15.53
N ALA A 366 35.65 -1.62 -14.92
CA ALA A 366 35.59 -1.48 -13.47
C ALA A 366 35.09 -2.76 -12.79
N MET A 367 34.11 -3.45 -13.38
CA MET A 367 33.61 -4.73 -12.90
C MET A 367 34.66 -5.85 -13.05
N ALA A 368 35.42 -5.87 -14.14
CA ALA A 368 36.52 -6.83 -14.32
C ALA A 368 37.64 -6.61 -13.30
N ALA A 369 38.07 -5.35 -13.11
CA ALA A 369 39.06 -4.97 -12.11
C ALA A 369 38.60 -5.31 -10.69
N LEU A 370 37.32 -5.04 -10.38
CA LEU A 370 36.71 -5.42 -9.11
C LEU A 370 36.84 -6.93 -8.87
N HIS A 371 36.36 -7.77 -9.79
CA HIS A 371 36.40 -9.23 -9.60
C HIS A 371 37.82 -9.81 -9.56
N CYS A 372 38.77 -9.22 -10.30
CA CYS A 372 40.19 -9.59 -10.21
C CYS A 372 40.73 -9.33 -8.80
N ALA A 373 40.64 -8.08 -8.35
CA ALA A 373 41.18 -7.67 -7.06
C ALA A 373 40.42 -8.26 -5.85
N CYS A 374 39.15 -8.65 -6.02
CA CYS A 374 38.45 -9.42 -4.99
C CYS A 374 39.06 -10.81 -4.77
N ILE A 375 39.51 -11.48 -5.83
CA ILE A 375 40.15 -12.81 -5.70
C ILE A 375 41.50 -12.66 -4.99
N GLU A 376 42.26 -11.63 -5.33
CA GLU A 376 43.50 -11.27 -4.66
C GLU A 376 43.27 -10.93 -3.17
N PHE A 377 42.26 -10.10 -2.88
CA PHE A 377 41.93 -9.65 -1.51
C PHE A 377 41.61 -10.82 -0.56
N ASP A 378 40.90 -11.84 -1.03
CA ASP A 378 40.52 -13.01 -0.22
C ASP A 378 41.57 -14.13 -0.21
N GLY A 379 42.61 -13.98 -1.04
CA GLY A 379 43.55 -15.03 -1.40
C GLY A 379 42.95 -16.05 -2.39
N GLU A 380 43.83 -16.70 -3.14
CA GLU A 380 43.50 -17.53 -4.31
C GLU A 380 42.34 -18.52 -4.06
N ARG A 381 42.42 -19.35 -3.01
CA ARG A 381 41.41 -20.40 -2.78
C ARG A 381 40.04 -19.85 -2.38
N THR A 382 40.01 -18.92 -1.42
CA THR A 382 38.77 -18.34 -0.90
C THR A 382 38.15 -17.42 -1.95
N GLY A 383 38.97 -16.59 -2.59
CA GLY A 383 38.58 -15.70 -3.68
C GLY A 383 37.94 -16.43 -4.84
N ILE A 384 38.51 -17.56 -5.28
CA ILE A 384 37.91 -18.39 -6.34
C ILE A 384 36.54 -18.97 -5.92
N LEU A 385 36.39 -19.42 -4.67
CA LEU A 385 35.10 -19.92 -4.17
C LEU A 385 34.03 -18.83 -4.12
N VAL A 386 34.39 -17.65 -3.62
CA VAL A 386 33.52 -16.46 -3.58
C VAL A 386 33.14 -16.03 -4.99
N TRP A 387 34.09 -16.03 -5.92
CA TRP A 387 33.87 -15.75 -7.33
C TRP A 387 32.87 -16.74 -7.95
N PHE A 388 33.02 -18.05 -7.70
CA PHE A 388 32.07 -19.06 -8.19
C PHE A 388 30.67 -18.83 -7.63
N ALA A 389 30.55 -18.46 -6.35
CA ALA A 389 29.25 -18.13 -5.75
C ALA A 389 28.60 -16.91 -6.45
N VAL A 390 29.38 -15.86 -6.74
CA VAL A 390 28.90 -14.69 -7.49
C VAL A 390 28.51 -15.05 -8.92
N LEU A 391 29.29 -15.90 -9.60
CA LEU A 391 29.00 -16.38 -10.95
C LEU A 391 27.67 -17.15 -11.00
N ILE A 392 27.46 -18.08 -10.07
CA ILE A 392 26.24 -18.89 -10.00
C ILE A 392 25.04 -17.99 -9.69
N ALA A 393 25.15 -17.12 -8.68
CA ALA A 393 24.07 -16.22 -8.28
C ALA A 393 23.68 -15.26 -9.43
N SER A 394 24.66 -14.69 -10.12
CA SER A 394 24.45 -13.73 -11.22
C SER A 394 23.96 -14.41 -12.50
N SER A 395 24.31 -15.67 -12.76
CA SER A 395 23.93 -16.36 -14.00
C SER A 395 22.60 -17.10 -13.88
N CYS A 396 22.36 -17.77 -12.74
CA CYS A 396 21.22 -18.66 -12.55
C CYS A 396 19.96 -17.90 -12.10
N MET A 397 20.07 -17.04 -11.08
CA MET A 397 18.90 -16.44 -10.43
C MET A 397 18.07 -15.54 -11.36
N PRO A 398 18.67 -14.64 -12.18
CA PRO A 398 17.88 -13.84 -13.12
C PRO A 398 17.05 -14.72 -14.07
N ARG A 399 17.60 -15.87 -14.52
CA ARG A 399 16.92 -16.80 -15.43
C ARG A 399 15.79 -17.57 -14.74
N VAL A 400 15.99 -17.99 -13.49
CA VAL A 400 14.94 -18.60 -12.66
C VAL A 400 13.76 -17.64 -12.53
N VAL A 401 14.01 -16.42 -12.06
CA VAL A 401 12.97 -15.40 -11.85
C VAL A 401 12.29 -15.05 -13.18
N SER A 402 13.06 -14.89 -14.27
CA SER A 402 12.49 -14.58 -15.59
C SER A 402 11.49 -15.64 -16.07
N SER A 403 11.87 -16.92 -15.93
CA SER A 403 11.04 -18.05 -16.34
C SER A 403 9.74 -18.15 -15.54
N MET A 404 9.75 -17.71 -14.28
CA MET A 404 8.54 -17.65 -13.45
C MET A 404 7.63 -16.47 -13.84
N LEU A 405 8.23 -15.34 -14.20
CA LEU A 405 7.50 -14.15 -14.64
C LEU A 405 6.85 -14.37 -16.01
N SER A 406 7.54 -15.06 -16.93
CA SER A 406 7.11 -15.25 -18.32
C SER A 406 5.99 -16.27 -18.51
N GLN A 407 5.64 -17.09 -17.51
CA GLN A 407 4.57 -18.08 -17.71
C GLN A 407 3.21 -17.40 -17.92
N PRO A 408 2.49 -17.73 -19.01
CA PRO A 408 1.16 -17.21 -19.23
C PRO A 408 0.26 -17.61 -18.07
N THR A 409 -0.51 -16.66 -17.55
CA THR A 409 -1.61 -16.99 -16.63
C THR A 409 -2.54 -17.96 -17.34
N VAL A 410 -2.79 -19.12 -16.73
CA VAL A 410 -3.43 -20.37 -17.22
C VAL A 410 -4.77 -20.22 -17.97
N ARG A 411 -5.26 -19.00 -18.28
CA ARG A 411 -6.58 -18.74 -18.83
C ARG A 411 -6.66 -18.02 -20.18
N SER A 412 -5.56 -17.63 -20.83
CA SER A 412 -5.65 -17.03 -22.17
C SER A 412 -5.48 -18.09 -23.27
N ASN A 413 -6.57 -18.80 -23.60
CA ASN A 413 -6.65 -19.74 -24.74
C ASN A 413 -6.66 -19.05 -26.12
N SER A 414 -6.12 -17.83 -26.25
CA SER A 414 -6.11 -17.09 -27.52
C SER A 414 -4.94 -17.52 -28.41
N SER A 415 -5.24 -18.46 -29.32
CA SER A 415 -4.63 -18.70 -30.64
C SER A 415 -3.15 -18.34 -30.87
N GLY A 416 -2.29 -19.38 -30.90
CA GLY A 416 -1.40 -19.63 -32.03
C GLY A 416 0.03 -19.11 -31.98
N ASP A 417 0.26 -17.84 -32.34
CA ASP A 417 1.46 -17.52 -33.15
C ASP A 417 2.42 -16.46 -32.58
N SER A 418 2.45 -16.17 -31.27
CA SER A 418 3.27 -15.06 -30.72
C SER A 418 4.37 -15.41 -29.71
N ASN A 419 4.64 -16.70 -29.44
CA ASN A 419 5.55 -17.09 -28.34
C ASN A 419 7.05 -16.90 -28.62
N GLU A 420 7.53 -16.83 -29.87
CA GLU A 420 8.97 -16.74 -30.13
C GLU A 420 9.59 -15.40 -29.72
N ASN A 421 8.85 -14.29 -29.86
CA ASN A 421 9.36 -12.95 -29.55
C ASN A 421 9.56 -12.70 -28.04
N GLU A 422 8.84 -13.42 -27.17
CA GLU A 422 8.89 -13.13 -25.73
C GLU A 422 10.19 -13.62 -25.06
N THR A 423 10.75 -14.73 -25.54
CA THR A 423 12.03 -15.27 -25.03
C THR A 423 13.23 -14.39 -25.38
N GLN A 424 13.15 -13.62 -26.46
CA GLN A 424 14.25 -12.79 -26.94
C GLN A 424 14.54 -11.60 -25.99
N HIS A 425 13.50 -11.03 -25.38
CA HIS A 425 13.63 -9.85 -24.52
C HIS A 425 14.39 -10.07 -23.20
N ILE A 426 14.54 -11.31 -22.73
CA ILE A 426 15.29 -11.61 -21.49
C ILE A 426 16.79 -11.39 -21.72
N THR A 427 17.24 -11.53 -22.96
CA THR A 427 18.67 -11.44 -23.29
C THR A 427 19.23 -10.03 -23.31
N GLU A 428 18.36 -9.00 -23.35
CA GLU A 428 18.68 -7.60 -23.66
C GLU A 428 18.82 -6.70 -22.42
N THR A 429 19.19 -7.25 -21.27
CA THR A 429 19.37 -6.44 -20.05
C THR A 429 20.76 -5.79 -20.04
N ARG A 430 20.81 -4.48 -19.79
CA ARG A 430 22.06 -3.71 -19.87
C ARG A 430 23.14 -4.19 -18.89
N ALA A 431 22.74 -4.63 -17.69
CA ALA A 431 23.68 -5.10 -16.67
C ALA A 431 24.24 -6.50 -16.95
N ARG A 432 23.50 -7.36 -17.67
CA ARG A 432 23.93 -8.72 -17.97
C ARG A 432 25.26 -8.75 -18.68
N ALA A 433 25.43 -7.92 -19.71
CA ALA A 433 26.66 -7.89 -20.48
C ALA A 433 27.84 -7.45 -19.60
N VAL A 434 27.69 -6.35 -18.87
CA VAL A 434 28.72 -5.76 -18.02
C VAL A 434 29.13 -6.67 -16.87
N VAL A 435 28.17 -7.25 -16.15
CA VAL A 435 28.45 -8.11 -14.99
C VAL A 435 29.11 -9.41 -15.42
N LEU A 436 28.57 -10.09 -16.44
CA LEU A 436 29.16 -11.34 -16.93
C LEU A 436 30.50 -11.11 -17.64
N PHE A 437 30.70 -9.95 -18.25
CA PHE A 437 32.03 -9.53 -18.71
C PHE A 437 33.00 -9.44 -17.54
N GLY A 438 32.65 -8.67 -16.50
CA GLY A 438 33.53 -8.45 -15.36
C GLY A 438 33.89 -9.74 -14.60
N ILE A 439 32.90 -10.59 -14.34
CA ILE A 439 33.12 -11.89 -13.67
C ILE A 439 34.08 -12.76 -14.49
N ARG A 440 33.87 -12.91 -15.81
CA ARG A 440 34.72 -13.76 -16.66
C ARG A 440 36.14 -13.22 -16.76
N TYR A 441 36.27 -11.96 -17.15
CA TYR A 441 37.58 -11.39 -17.44
C TYR A 441 38.38 -11.05 -16.19
N GLY A 442 37.72 -10.73 -15.07
CA GLY A 442 38.39 -10.57 -13.78
C GLY A 442 39.07 -11.87 -13.32
N PHE A 443 38.36 -13.00 -13.40
CA PHE A 443 38.92 -14.31 -13.02
C PHE A 443 40.07 -14.76 -13.93
N ILE A 444 39.92 -14.62 -15.25
CA ILE A 444 40.99 -15.05 -16.17
C ILE A 444 42.21 -14.13 -16.03
N THR A 445 42.00 -12.83 -15.81
CA THR A 445 43.09 -11.87 -15.56
C THR A 445 43.86 -12.21 -14.30
N GLU A 446 43.18 -12.61 -13.24
CA GLU A 446 43.83 -13.04 -12.00
C GLU A 446 44.64 -14.34 -12.20
N VAL A 447 44.03 -15.36 -12.79
CA VAL A 447 44.66 -16.69 -12.92
C VAL A 447 45.79 -16.71 -13.96
N CYS A 448 45.62 -16.00 -15.07
CA CYS A 448 46.53 -16.09 -16.23
C CYS A 448 47.32 -14.80 -16.48
N GLY A 449 47.04 -13.72 -15.76
CA GLY A 449 47.57 -12.39 -16.03
C GLY A 449 46.83 -11.65 -17.15
N LEU A 450 46.95 -10.31 -17.13
CA LEU A 450 46.27 -9.41 -18.06
C LEU A 450 46.71 -9.61 -19.52
N VAL A 451 48.00 -9.84 -19.76
CA VAL A 451 48.56 -9.98 -21.11
C VAL A 451 48.02 -11.23 -21.79
N SER A 452 48.14 -12.39 -21.13
CA SER A 452 47.64 -13.66 -21.68
C SER A 452 46.11 -13.66 -21.84
N THR A 453 45.38 -12.99 -20.95
CA THR A 453 43.93 -12.79 -21.09
C THR A 453 43.61 -12.00 -22.35
N PHE A 454 44.33 -10.89 -22.61
CA PHE A 454 44.14 -10.08 -23.80
C PHE A 454 44.48 -10.85 -25.10
N ASP A 455 45.57 -11.60 -25.09
CA ASP A 455 45.97 -12.42 -26.24
C ASP A 455 44.98 -13.55 -26.50
N ALA A 456 44.44 -14.18 -25.46
CA ALA A 456 43.37 -15.17 -25.55
C ALA A 456 42.08 -14.57 -26.17
N ILE A 457 41.70 -13.35 -25.79
CA ILE A 457 40.56 -12.63 -26.40
C ILE A 457 40.79 -12.41 -27.89
N LEU A 458 41.99 -11.92 -28.27
CA LEU A 458 42.33 -11.68 -29.68
C LEU A 458 42.27 -12.99 -30.48
N LEU A 459 42.85 -14.06 -29.95
CA LEU A 459 42.83 -15.38 -30.59
C LEU A 459 41.42 -15.93 -30.72
N LEU A 460 40.57 -15.82 -29.69
CA LEU A 460 39.18 -16.26 -29.75
C LEU A 460 38.39 -15.50 -30.83
N ARG A 461 38.64 -14.19 -30.95
CA ARG A 461 37.98 -13.33 -31.94
C ARG A 461 38.42 -13.62 -33.37
N LEU A 462 39.73 -13.77 -33.60
CA LEU A 462 40.24 -14.20 -34.89
C LEU A 462 39.69 -15.59 -35.25
N SER A 463 39.72 -16.53 -34.31
CA SER A 463 39.21 -17.89 -34.49
C SER A 463 37.73 -17.89 -34.81
N LYS A 464 36.92 -17.04 -34.16
CA LYS A 464 35.51 -16.90 -34.49
C LYS A 464 35.31 -16.50 -35.95
N PHE A 465 36.05 -15.48 -36.41
CA PHE A 465 35.93 -14.98 -37.77
C PHE A 465 36.33 -16.04 -38.81
N PHE A 466 37.45 -16.74 -38.59
CA PHE A 466 37.96 -17.72 -39.54
C PHE A 466 37.22 -19.06 -39.49
N LEU A 467 36.84 -19.54 -38.30
CA LEU A 467 36.29 -20.87 -38.07
C LEU A 467 34.76 -20.89 -37.95
N LYS A 468 34.09 -19.73 -37.99
CA LYS A 468 32.63 -19.59 -37.81
C LYS A 468 32.12 -20.30 -36.54
N LEU A 469 32.82 -20.07 -35.42
CA LEU A 469 32.46 -20.67 -34.13
C LEU A 469 31.02 -20.31 -33.72
N GLU A 470 30.28 -21.28 -33.18
CA GLU A 470 28.92 -21.09 -32.68
C GLU A 470 28.83 -19.98 -31.61
N GLU A 471 27.67 -19.30 -31.56
CA GLU A 471 27.41 -18.23 -30.59
C GLU A 471 27.54 -18.68 -29.14
N CYS A 472 27.16 -19.93 -28.83
CA CYS A 472 27.27 -20.50 -27.48
C CYS A 472 28.71 -20.57 -26.97
N THR A 473 29.69 -20.62 -27.88
CA THR A 473 31.12 -20.73 -27.56
C THR A 473 31.75 -19.35 -27.35
N THR A 474 31.20 -18.33 -28.01
CA THR A 474 31.80 -16.99 -28.11
C THR A 474 31.10 -15.96 -27.21
N ALA A 475 29.89 -16.27 -26.72
CA ALA A 475 29.14 -15.48 -25.76
C ALA A 475 28.98 -13.99 -26.14
N GLU A 476 28.82 -13.69 -27.44
CA GLU A 476 28.90 -12.32 -27.99
C GLU A 476 28.02 -11.29 -27.30
N SER A 477 26.80 -11.69 -26.89
CA SER A 477 25.87 -10.83 -26.17
C SER A 477 26.43 -10.27 -24.85
N THR A 478 27.50 -10.85 -24.32
CA THR A 478 28.14 -10.46 -23.06
C THR A 478 29.50 -9.80 -23.23
N GLU A 479 29.91 -9.53 -24.46
CA GLU A 479 31.28 -9.12 -24.77
C GLU A 479 31.52 -7.59 -24.78
N CYS A 480 30.55 -6.79 -24.35
CA CYS A 480 30.64 -5.33 -24.20
C CYS A 480 31.39 -4.66 -25.36
N PHE A 481 32.52 -4.00 -25.07
CA PHE A 481 33.29 -3.23 -26.03
C PHE A 481 34.11 -4.08 -27.01
N LEU A 482 34.33 -5.37 -26.70
CA LEU A 482 35.10 -6.29 -27.53
C LEU A 482 34.31 -6.75 -28.76
N SER A 483 32.97 -6.76 -28.69
CA SER A 483 32.13 -7.10 -29.85
C SER A 483 32.16 -6.01 -30.93
N GLU A 484 32.51 -4.78 -30.56
CA GLU A 484 32.56 -3.63 -31.47
C GLU A 484 33.93 -3.44 -32.14
N LEU A 485 34.95 -4.22 -31.75
CA LEU A 485 36.27 -4.16 -32.37
C LEU A 485 36.18 -4.67 -33.81
N ASN A 486 36.34 -3.75 -34.77
CA ASN A 486 36.43 -4.09 -36.18
C ASN A 486 37.59 -5.07 -36.42
N ILE A 487 37.37 -6.06 -37.27
CA ILE A 487 38.41 -7.05 -37.62
C ILE A 487 39.72 -6.42 -38.08
N ARG A 488 39.68 -5.24 -38.72
CA ARG A 488 40.88 -4.50 -39.10
C ARG A 488 41.71 -4.09 -37.88
N ILE A 489 41.04 -3.55 -36.84
CA ILE A 489 41.67 -3.16 -35.58
C ILE A 489 42.21 -4.40 -34.87
N LEU A 490 41.42 -5.49 -34.85
CA LEU A 490 41.84 -6.75 -34.26
C LEU A 490 43.11 -7.29 -34.94
N GLY A 491 43.17 -7.25 -36.27
CA GLY A 491 44.35 -7.61 -37.05
C GLY A 491 45.57 -6.74 -36.73
N TYR A 492 45.40 -5.42 -36.63
CA TYR A 492 46.49 -4.52 -36.23
C TYR A 492 46.99 -4.80 -34.80
N LEU A 493 46.08 -5.07 -33.85
CA LEU A 493 46.43 -5.44 -32.48
C LEU A 493 47.19 -6.77 -32.43
N SER A 494 46.75 -7.77 -33.20
CA SER A 494 47.45 -9.06 -33.29
C SER A 494 48.84 -8.92 -33.89
N VAL A 495 49.01 -8.12 -34.96
CA VAL A 495 50.33 -7.84 -35.55
C VAL A 495 51.23 -7.08 -34.58
N ALA A 496 50.70 -6.07 -33.89
CA ALA A 496 51.44 -5.30 -32.89
C ALA A 496 51.88 -6.18 -31.72
N ARG A 497 50.99 -7.05 -31.22
CA ARG A 497 51.31 -8.01 -30.16
C ARG A 497 52.37 -9.01 -30.60
N PHE A 498 52.21 -9.63 -31.77
CA PHE A 498 53.20 -10.55 -32.33
C PHE A 498 54.57 -9.88 -32.50
N SER A 499 54.59 -8.62 -32.97
CA SER A 499 55.83 -7.84 -33.10
C SER A 499 56.46 -7.54 -31.74
N THR A 500 55.65 -7.27 -30.72
CA THR A 500 56.12 -7.03 -29.35
C THR A 500 56.77 -8.30 -28.78
N ILE A 501 56.13 -9.47 -28.97
CA ILE A 501 56.66 -10.77 -28.54
C ILE A 501 57.99 -11.08 -29.24
N LEU A 502 58.08 -10.82 -30.55
CA LEU A 502 59.34 -10.97 -31.30
C LEU A 502 60.43 -10.01 -30.83
N ALA A 503 60.07 -8.79 -30.45
CA ALA A 503 61.00 -7.75 -30.00
C ALA A 503 61.54 -7.99 -28.58
N THR A 504 60.76 -8.61 -27.68
CA THR A 504 61.18 -8.90 -26.30
C THR A 504 62.16 -10.08 -26.17
N ARG A 505 62.42 -10.80 -27.27
CA ARG A 505 63.63 -11.60 -27.63
C ARG A 505 64.29 -12.53 -26.60
N SER A 506 63.62 -12.85 -25.51
CA SER A 506 63.95 -13.99 -24.64
C SER A 506 63.22 -15.21 -25.20
N VAL A 507 63.95 -16.15 -25.80
CA VAL A 507 63.37 -17.39 -26.38
C VAL A 507 62.66 -18.22 -25.30
N LEU A 508 63.19 -18.20 -24.07
CA LEU A 508 62.61 -18.91 -22.92
C LEU A 508 61.26 -18.31 -22.49
N ASP A 509 61.09 -16.99 -22.54
CA ASP A 509 59.82 -16.34 -22.14
C ASP A 509 58.71 -16.54 -23.19
N SER A 510 59.08 -16.87 -24.43
CA SER A 510 58.11 -17.03 -25.52
C SER A 510 57.26 -18.30 -25.40
N GLU A 511 57.84 -19.39 -24.88
CA GLU A 511 57.10 -20.64 -24.65
C GLU A 511 56.12 -20.47 -23.49
N GLU A 512 56.56 -19.89 -22.37
CA GLU A 512 55.72 -19.65 -21.20
C GLU A 512 54.52 -18.73 -21.53
N LEU A 513 54.76 -17.66 -22.30
CA LEU A 513 53.69 -16.78 -22.75
C LEU A 513 52.68 -17.50 -23.67
N LEU A 514 53.15 -18.37 -24.57
CA LEU A 514 52.28 -19.17 -25.44
C LEU A 514 51.43 -20.13 -24.62
N TYR A 515 52.03 -20.85 -23.66
CA TYR A 515 51.30 -21.75 -22.77
C TYR A 515 50.27 -21.00 -21.93
N SER A 516 50.63 -19.87 -21.32
CA SER A 516 49.72 -19.03 -20.54
C SER A 516 48.58 -18.48 -21.39
N THR A 517 48.85 -18.12 -22.65
CA THR A 517 47.81 -17.65 -23.60
C THR A 517 46.85 -18.77 -24.02
N LEU A 518 47.37 -19.96 -24.34
CA LEU A 518 46.54 -21.12 -24.67
C LEU A 518 45.71 -21.60 -23.47
N PHE A 519 46.30 -21.55 -22.27
CA PHE A 519 45.61 -21.85 -21.03
C PHE A 519 44.50 -20.83 -20.75
N ALA A 520 44.78 -19.52 -20.89
CA ALA A 520 43.78 -18.45 -20.78
C ALA A 520 42.65 -18.61 -21.80
N LEU A 521 42.96 -19.01 -23.04
CA LEU A 521 41.94 -19.32 -24.06
C LEU A 521 41.07 -20.52 -23.66
N GLY A 522 41.68 -21.59 -23.14
CA GLY A 522 40.95 -22.74 -22.61
C GLY A 522 40.02 -22.35 -21.46
N MET A 523 40.51 -21.54 -20.52
CA MET A 523 39.74 -21.01 -19.40
C MET A 523 38.59 -20.10 -19.85
N LEU A 524 38.81 -19.25 -20.85
CA LEU A 524 37.78 -18.39 -21.44
C LEU A 524 36.66 -19.21 -22.09
N LEU A 525 37.01 -20.24 -22.86
CA LEU A 525 36.05 -21.15 -23.48
C LEU A 525 35.26 -21.93 -22.42
N ALA A 526 35.94 -22.41 -21.37
CA ALA A 526 35.31 -23.09 -20.24
C ALA A 526 34.34 -22.16 -19.50
N ALA A 527 34.76 -20.93 -19.19
CA ALA A 527 33.94 -19.92 -18.53
C ALA A 527 32.68 -19.59 -19.36
N ASN A 528 32.80 -19.44 -20.69
CA ASN A 528 31.67 -19.22 -21.57
C ASN A 528 30.67 -20.39 -21.53
N ARG A 529 31.16 -21.63 -21.57
CA ARG A 529 30.33 -22.83 -21.47
C ARG A 529 29.65 -22.96 -20.12
N ILE A 530 30.35 -22.63 -19.03
CA ILE A 530 29.79 -22.64 -17.66
C ILE A 530 28.68 -21.58 -17.55
N VAL A 531 28.91 -20.34 -17.97
CA VAL A 531 27.90 -19.27 -17.94
C VAL A 531 26.66 -19.67 -18.74
N TYR A 532 26.85 -20.22 -19.94
CA TYR A 532 25.76 -20.71 -20.78
C TYR A 532 24.98 -21.85 -20.11
N GLY A 533 25.69 -22.85 -19.58
CA GLY A 533 25.11 -23.99 -18.87
C GLY A 533 24.33 -23.58 -17.62
N LEU A 534 24.87 -22.66 -16.81
CA LEU A 534 24.18 -22.08 -15.65
C LEU A 534 22.92 -21.32 -16.05
N GLY A 535 22.96 -20.59 -17.17
CA GLY A 535 21.79 -19.91 -17.73
C GLY A 535 20.67 -20.88 -18.11
N LEU A 536 21.00 -21.96 -18.82
CA LEU A 536 20.05 -23.02 -19.18
C LEU A 536 19.51 -23.75 -17.96
N ALA A 537 20.36 -24.06 -16.98
CA ALA A 537 19.97 -24.69 -15.73
C ALA A 537 18.98 -23.82 -14.95
N GLY A 538 19.25 -22.51 -14.84
CA GLY A 538 18.35 -21.55 -14.21
C GLY A 538 17.00 -21.44 -14.92
N GLU A 539 17.00 -21.43 -16.25
CA GLU A 539 15.76 -21.42 -17.03
C GLU A 539 14.93 -22.70 -16.83
N TYR A 540 15.58 -23.86 -16.90
CA TYR A 540 14.93 -25.15 -16.64
C TYR A 540 14.31 -25.20 -15.23
N LEU A 541 15.07 -24.74 -14.24
CA LEU A 541 14.65 -24.73 -12.85
C LEU A 541 13.45 -23.80 -12.63
N GLY A 542 13.50 -22.58 -13.18
CA GLY A 542 12.37 -21.65 -13.11
C GLY A 542 11.11 -22.17 -13.79
N LYS A 543 11.23 -22.80 -14.96
CA LYS A 543 10.10 -23.48 -15.65
C LYS A 543 9.52 -24.61 -14.80
N ARG A 544 10.37 -25.46 -14.20
CA ARG A 544 9.95 -26.54 -13.30
C ARG A 544 9.21 -26.01 -12.08
N VAL A 545 9.77 -25.02 -11.37
CA VAL A 545 9.16 -24.41 -10.19
C VAL A 545 7.80 -23.79 -10.54
N SER A 546 7.72 -23.05 -11.64
CA SER A 546 6.49 -22.40 -12.08
C SER A 546 5.41 -23.42 -12.48
N ASN A 547 5.77 -24.47 -13.23
CA ASN A 547 4.83 -25.55 -13.60
C ASN A 547 4.27 -26.26 -12.36
N THR A 548 5.14 -26.66 -11.42
CA THR A 548 4.71 -27.31 -10.18
C THR A 548 3.79 -26.40 -9.37
N ALA A 549 4.15 -25.11 -9.24
CA ALA A 549 3.33 -24.15 -8.51
C ALA A 549 1.99 -23.88 -9.19
N ALA A 550 1.91 -23.89 -10.53
CA ALA A 550 0.67 -23.74 -11.25
C ALA A 550 -0.28 -24.91 -11.01
N VAL A 551 0.24 -26.15 -11.02
CA VAL A 551 -0.55 -27.35 -10.70
C VAL A 551 -1.12 -27.25 -9.28
N VAL A 552 -0.30 -26.88 -8.30
CA VAL A 552 -0.72 -26.72 -6.89
C VAL A 552 -1.74 -25.58 -6.73
N ALA A 553 -1.53 -24.45 -7.41
CA ALA A 553 -2.48 -23.35 -7.37
C ALA A 553 -3.85 -23.77 -7.93
N THR A 554 -3.88 -24.53 -9.03
CA THR A 554 -5.15 -25.02 -9.60
C THR A 554 -5.83 -26.08 -8.75
N SER A 555 -5.09 -26.94 -8.04
CA SER A 555 -5.66 -27.97 -7.16
C SER A 555 -6.19 -27.39 -5.86
N SER A 556 -5.58 -26.31 -5.34
CA SER A 556 -6.02 -25.66 -4.09
C SER A 556 -7.46 -25.09 -4.13
N PHE A 557 -8.01 -24.87 -5.33
CA PHE A 557 -9.41 -24.46 -5.50
C PHE A 557 -10.43 -25.62 -5.45
N ARG A 558 -9.99 -26.88 -5.36
CA ARG A 558 -10.92 -28.02 -5.21
C ARG A 558 -11.05 -28.40 -3.72
N PRO A 559 -12.21 -28.18 -3.08
CA PRO A 559 -12.43 -28.64 -1.72
C PRO A 559 -12.35 -30.17 -1.66
N GLY A 560 -11.52 -30.72 -0.77
CA GLY A 560 -11.35 -32.17 -0.56
C GLY A 560 -10.05 -32.78 -1.10
N PHE A 561 -9.10 -32.00 -1.63
CA PHE A 561 -7.80 -32.52 -2.05
C PHE A 561 -6.86 -32.67 -0.84
N GLU A 562 -6.81 -33.87 -0.24
CA GLU A 562 -5.90 -34.20 0.86
C GLU A 562 -4.43 -34.19 0.39
N SER A 563 -3.57 -33.57 1.21
CA SER A 563 -2.24 -33.05 0.84
C SER A 563 -1.12 -34.09 0.69
N ARG A 564 -1.37 -35.25 0.08
CA ARG A 564 -0.32 -36.26 -0.12
C ARG A 564 0.78 -35.86 -1.11
N ASP A 565 0.56 -34.80 -1.89
CA ASP A 565 1.55 -34.23 -2.83
C ASP A 565 2.25 -32.95 -2.34
N ALA A 566 2.02 -32.51 -1.09
CA ALA A 566 2.64 -31.30 -0.54
C ALA A 566 4.18 -31.38 -0.50
N ASP A 567 4.75 -32.59 -0.42
CA ASP A 567 6.21 -32.81 -0.40
C ASP A 567 6.89 -32.40 -1.72
N LYS A 568 6.14 -32.33 -2.83
CA LYS A 568 6.66 -31.86 -4.13
C LYS A 568 6.75 -30.33 -4.23
N VAL A 569 6.27 -29.58 -3.24
CA VAL A 569 6.34 -28.09 -3.24
C VAL A 569 7.73 -27.58 -2.78
N ASN A 570 8.59 -28.45 -2.25
CA ASN A 570 9.88 -28.08 -1.67
C ASN A 570 10.95 -27.62 -2.68
N TYR A 571 10.75 -27.79 -3.99
CA TYR A 571 11.75 -27.39 -5.01
C TYR A 571 11.99 -25.87 -5.06
N GLY A 572 10.97 -25.05 -4.82
CA GLY A 572 11.11 -23.58 -4.79
C GLY A 572 11.96 -23.13 -3.60
N THR A 573 11.63 -23.64 -2.41
CA THR A 573 12.40 -23.42 -1.19
C THR A 573 13.85 -23.87 -1.36
N ALA A 574 14.10 -25.06 -1.91
CA ALA A 574 15.46 -25.55 -2.15
C ALA A 574 16.26 -24.68 -3.14
N THR A 575 15.60 -24.17 -4.19
CA THR A 575 16.21 -23.25 -5.17
C THR A 575 16.61 -21.94 -4.51
N PHE A 576 15.72 -21.35 -3.73
CA PHE A 576 16.03 -20.10 -3.02
C PHE A 576 17.02 -20.30 -1.89
N CYS A 577 16.91 -21.38 -1.11
CA CYS A 577 17.87 -21.70 -0.07
C CYS A 577 19.25 -21.91 -0.69
N SER A 578 19.37 -22.57 -1.85
CA SER A 578 20.64 -22.64 -2.59
C SER A 578 21.15 -21.25 -2.95
N TRP A 579 20.29 -20.36 -3.47
CA TRP A 579 20.67 -18.97 -3.77
C TRP A 579 21.12 -18.20 -2.51
N LEU A 580 20.40 -18.32 -1.40
CA LEU A 580 20.80 -17.76 -0.11
C LEU A 580 22.07 -18.38 0.44
N VAL A 581 22.32 -19.66 0.21
CA VAL A 581 23.59 -20.31 0.57
C VAL A 581 24.71 -19.71 -0.25
N PHE A 582 24.53 -19.49 -1.55
CA PHE A 582 25.54 -18.79 -2.37
C PHE A 582 25.75 -17.34 -1.90
N LEU A 583 24.68 -16.60 -1.60
CA LEU A 583 24.79 -15.26 -1.01
C LEU A 583 25.42 -15.29 0.38
N GLY A 584 25.11 -16.31 1.17
CA GLY A 584 25.66 -16.55 2.50
C GLY A 584 27.15 -16.87 2.41
N CYS A 585 27.59 -17.67 1.44
CA CYS A 585 29.00 -17.89 1.16
C CYS A 585 29.71 -16.60 0.76
N ILE A 586 29.05 -15.70 0.03
CA ILE A 586 29.59 -14.37 -0.25
C ILE A 586 29.71 -13.55 1.03
N ILE A 587 28.76 -13.62 1.97
CA ILE A 587 28.77 -12.83 3.20
C ILE A 587 29.71 -13.40 4.28
N LEU A 588 29.81 -14.74 4.39
CA LEU A 588 30.50 -15.47 5.46
C LEU A 588 31.95 -15.83 5.14
N GLY A 589 32.23 -16.21 3.88
CA GLY A 589 33.61 -16.15 3.38
C GLY A 589 34.00 -14.69 3.31
#